data_AF-A0A2A2VIL2-F1
#
_entry.id   AF-A0A2A2VIL2-F1
#
_cell.length_a   1.000
_cell.length_b   1.000
_cell.length_c   1.000
_cell.angle_alpha   90.00
_cell.angle_beta   90.00
_cell.angle_gamma   90.00
#
_symmetry.space_group_name_H-M   'P 1'
#
loop_
_entity.id
_entity.type
_entity.pdbx_description
1 polymer ?
#
loop_
_entity_poly.entity_id
_entity_poly.type
_entity_poly.pdbx_seq_one_letter_code
_entity_poly.pdbx_strand_id
1 'polypeptide(L)' 'MTKAEFDIEQGRRRLRKQQDLLERLQRAGHDTRQAEHLAGSLERTLVEWERHRGLIEQRIDYLERHVAPHESRAG' A
#
# COMPACT_ATOMS: atom_id res chain seq x y z
N MET A 1 -2.22 15.14 -0.02
CA MET A 1 -2.08 13.69 0.22
C MET A 1 -3.46 13.06 0.09
N THR A 2 -3.63 12.05 -0.76
CA THR A 2 -4.90 11.33 -0.93
C THR A 2 -5.15 10.38 0.25
N LYS A 3 -6.41 9.93 0.45
CA LYS A 3 -6.73 8.91 1.46
C LYS A 3 -5.90 7.64 1.25
N ALA A 4 -5.72 7.22 -0.01
CA ALA A 4 -4.92 6.05 -0.35
C ALA A 4 -3.44 6.20 0.07
N GLU A 5 -2.82 7.37 -0.17
CA GLU A 5 -1.46 7.65 0.31
C GLU A 5 -1.37 7.61 1.83
N PHE A 6 -2.35 8.19 2.53
CA PHE A 6 -2.40 8.13 3.99
C PHE A 6 -2.45 6.69 4.49
N ASP A 7 -3.37 5.89 3.94
CA ASP A 7 -3.61 4.51 4.38
C ASP A 7 -2.41 3.60 4.11
N ILE A 8 -1.74 3.78 2.97
CA ILE A 8 -0.48 3.09 2.62
C ILE A 8 0.63 3.49 3.59
N GLU A 9 0.81 4.78 3.90
CA GLU A 9 1.83 5.22 4.85
C GLU A 9 1.57 4.71 6.27
N GLN A 10 0.30 4.70 6.72
CA GLN A 10 -0.05 4.07 7.99
C GLN A 10 0.22 2.55 7.96
N GLY A 11 -0.04 1.88 6.83
CA GLY A 11 0.32 0.48 6.61
C GLY A 11 1.81 0.22 6.76
N ARG A 12 2.64 1.03 6.08
CA ARG A 12 4.11 1.01 6.19
C ARG A 12 4.59 1.19 7.63
N ARG A 13 4.02 2.15 8.36
CA ARG A 13 4.34 2.37 9.78
C ARG A 13 3.98 1.18 10.66
N ARG A 14 2.82 0.55 10.42
CA ARG A 14 2.42 -0.65 11.16
C ARG A 14 3.36 -1.82 10.88
N LEU A 15 3.70 -2.06 9.61
CA LEU A 15 4.63 -3.13 9.23
C LEU A 15 5.98 -2.98 9.92
N ARG A 16 6.57 -1.77 9.89
CA ARG A 16 7.84 -1.49 10.58
C ARG A 16 7.77 -1.80 12.07
N LYS A 17 6.70 -1.37 12.75
CA LYS A 17 6.50 -1.68 14.18
C LYS A 17 6.39 -3.19 14.46
N GLN A 18 5.76 -3.95 13.57
CA GLN A 18 5.69 -5.41 13.71
C GLN A 18 7.04 -6.08 13.47
N GLN A 19 7.83 -5.58 12.52
CA GLN A 19 9.21 -6.05 12.29
C GLN A 19 10.12 -5.76 13.49
N ASP A 20 10.04 -4.55 14.07
CA ASP A 20 10.79 -4.21 15.29
C ASP A 20 10.43 -5.13 16.47
N LEU A 21 9.13 -5.44 16.64
CA LEU A 21 8.66 -6.36 17.67
C LEU A 21 9.16 -7.79 17.40
N LEU A 22 9.10 -8.24 16.15
CA LEU A 22 9.59 -9.54 15.73
C LEU A 22 11.07 -9.72 16.06
N GLU A 23 11.92 -8.75 15.73
CA GLU A 23 13.34 -8.79 16.08
C GLU A 23 13.56 -8.92 17.59
N ARG A 24 12.78 -8.17 18.39
CA ARG A 24 12.87 -8.25 19.86
C ARG A 24 12.47 -9.63 20.38
N LEU A 25 11.41 -10.22 19.82
CA LEU A 25 10.95 -11.55 20.22
C LEU A 25 11.98 -12.63 19.84
N GLN A 26 12.58 -12.52 18.66
CA GLN A 26 13.65 -13.42 18.21
C GLN A 26 14.89 -13.31 19.11
N ARG A 27 15.34 -12.09 19.45
CA ARG A 27 16.47 -11.88 20.38
C ARG A 27 16.21 -12.43 21.78
N ALA A 28 14.96 -12.42 22.23
CA ALA A 28 14.54 -12.99 23.50
C ALA A 28 14.34 -14.53 23.46
N GLY A 29 14.52 -15.17 22.30
CA GLY A 29 14.38 -16.63 22.15
C GLY A 29 12.94 -17.14 22.15
N HIS A 30 11.96 -16.28 21.89
CA HIS A 30 10.56 -16.68 21.79
C HIS A 30 10.27 -17.43 20.48
N ASP A 31 9.25 -18.30 20.47
CA ASP A 31 8.67 -18.80 19.22
C ASP A 31 7.99 -17.64 18.48
N THR A 32 8.48 -17.35 17.28
CA THR A 32 8.05 -16.19 16.49
C THR A 32 7.33 -16.55 15.20
N ARG A 33 7.05 -17.84 14.94
CA ARG A 33 6.43 -18.29 13.67
C ARG A 33 5.15 -17.54 13.31
N GLN A 34 4.29 -17.28 14.29
CA GLN A 34 3.04 -16.53 14.04
C GLN A 34 3.30 -15.05 13.76
N ALA A 35 4.28 -14.44 14.44
CA ALA A 35 4.66 -13.05 14.22
C ALA A 35 5.31 -12.86 12.84
N GLU A 36 6.14 -13.82 12.40
CA GLU A 36 6.70 -13.87 11.04
C GLU A 36 5.60 -13.98 9.99
N HIS A 37 4.64 -14.88 10.20
CA HIS A 37 3.50 -15.04 9.28
C HIS A 37 2.65 -13.76 9.19
N LEU A 38 2.41 -13.09 10.32
CA LEU A 38 1.69 -11.82 10.37
C LEU A 38 2.45 -10.72 9.61
N ALA A 39 3.75 -10.55 9.88
CA ALA A 39 4.58 -9.55 9.21
C ALA A 39 4.59 -9.77 7.69
N GLY A 40 4.79 -11.01 7.24
CA GLY A 40 4.74 -11.34 5.81
C GLY A 40 3.36 -11.13 5.18
N SER A 41 2.27 -11.33 5.92
CA SER A 41 0.92 -11.07 5.42
C SER A 41 0.64 -9.57 5.27
N LEU A 42 1.11 -8.76 6.22
CA LEU A 42 1.02 -7.30 6.15
C LEU A 42 1.84 -6.74 4.99
N GLU A 43 3.05 -7.26 4.77
CA GLU A 43 3.91 -6.88 3.65
C GLU A 43 3.25 -7.17 2.29
N ARG A 44 2.76 -8.40 2.07
CA ARG A 44 2.06 -8.75 0.83
C ARG A 44 0.83 -7.89 0.59
N THR A 45 0.05 -7.63 1.64
CA THR A 45 -1.14 -6.78 1.54
C THR A 45 -0.78 -5.35 1.12
N LEU A 46 0.29 -4.81 1.69
CA LEU A 46 0.77 -3.46 1.37
C LEU A 46 1.26 -3.36 -0.08
N VAL A 47 1.99 -4.37 -0.55
CA VAL A 47 2.42 -4.45 -1.96
C VAL A 47 1.22 -4.44 -2.91
N GLU A 48 0.18 -5.21 -2.63
CA GLU A 48 -1.03 -5.22 -3.46
C GLU A 48 -1.78 -3.88 -3.42
N TRP A 49 -1.81 -3.19 -2.27
CA TRP A 49 -2.41 -1.85 -2.17
C TRP A 49 -1.67 -0.82 -3.03
N GLU A 50 -0.34 -0.85 -2.99
CA GLU A 50 0.50 0.04 -3.79
C GLU A 50 0.35 -0.24 -5.28
N ARG A 51 0.33 -1.51 -5.66
CA ARG A 51 0.07 -1.95 -7.03
C ARG A 51 -1.31 -1.49 -7.52
N HIS A 52 -2.36 -1.73 -6.73
CA HIS A 52 -3.72 -1.31 -7.10
C HIS A 52 -3.84 0.21 -7.24
N ARG A 53 -3.23 0.99 -6.33
CA ARG A 53 -3.18 2.45 -6.45
C ARG A 53 -2.52 2.86 -7.77
N GLY A 54 -1.38 2.28 -8.12
CA GLY A 54 -0.69 2.58 -9.38
C GLY A 54 -1.54 2.28 -10.62
N LEU A 55 -2.31 1.18 -10.61
CA LEU A 55 -3.24 0.86 -11.71
C LEU A 55 -4.37 1.89 -11.84
N ILE A 56 -4.90 2.38 -10.72
CA ILE A 56 -5.93 3.42 -10.71
C ILE A 56 -5.37 4.73 -11.27
N GLU A 57 -4.16 5.14 -10.86
CA GLU A 57 -3.50 6.34 -11.36
C GLU A 57 -3.24 6.26 -12.87
N GLN A 58 -2.69 5.14 -13.35
CA GLN A 58 -2.51 4.91 -14.79
C GLN A 58 -3.84 5.01 -15.56
N ARG A 59 -4.94 4.53 -14.97
CA ARG A 59 -6.25 4.61 -15.59
C ARG A 59 -6.78 6.04 -15.62
N ILE A 60 -6.60 6.82 -14.56
CA ILE A 60 -6.97 8.24 -14.52
C ILE A 60 -6.18 9.01 -15.58
N ASP A 61 -4.86 8.88 -15.60
CA ASP A 61 -3.98 9.52 -16.58
C ASP A 61 -4.39 9.21 -18.02
N TYR A 62 -4.76 7.96 -18.29
CA TYR A 62 -5.26 7.55 -19.60
C TYR A 62 -6.54 8.32 -19.97
N LEU A 63 -7.51 8.38 -19.06
CA LEU A 63 -8.80 9.05 -19.29
C LEU A 63 -8.63 10.55 -19.49
N GLU A 64 -7.79 11.20 -18.68
CA GLU A 64 -7.52 12.64 -18.80
C GLU A 64 -6.85 12.98 -20.14
N ARG A 65 -5.92 12.14 -20.61
CA ARG A 65 -5.18 12.39 -21.86
C ARG A 65 -5.96 12.03 -23.14
N HIS A 66 -6.78 10.99 -23.10
CA HIS A 66 -7.35 10.40 -24.33
C HIS A 66 -8.88 10.51 -24.43
N VAL A 67 -9.57 10.75 -23.31
CA VAL A 67 -11.05 10.75 -23.27
C VAL A 67 -11.60 12.12 -22.87
N ALA A 68 -10.88 12.92 -22.09
CA ALA A 68 -11.31 14.27 -21.69
C ALA A 68 -11.12 15.44 -22.70
N PRO A 69 -10.71 15.31 -23.99
CA PRO A 69 -10.61 16.50 -24.87
C PRO A 69 -11.94 17.04 -25.45
N HIS A 70 -13.11 16.43 -25.20
CA HIS A 70 -14.34 16.71 -25.97
C HIS A 70 -15.47 17.46 -25.25
N GLU A 71 -15.25 18.05 -24.08
CA GLU A 71 -16.19 19.05 -23.51
C GLU A 71 -15.83 20.49 -23.92
N SER A 72 -15.54 20.68 -25.21
CA SER A 72 -15.48 22.01 -25.83
C SER A 72 -16.00 21.89 -27.26
N ARG A 73 -17.32 21.74 -27.40
CA ARG A 73 -18.12 22.17 -28.55
C ARG A 73 -19.62 21.88 -28.34
N ALA A 74 -20.26 22.80 -27.64
CA ALA A 74 -21.61 23.27 -27.92
C ALA A 74 -21.61 24.71 -27.36
N GLY A 75 -21.56 25.78 -28.17
CA GLY A 75 -22.41 25.99 -29.34
C GLY A 75 -23.69 26.61 -28.86
#